data_AF-A0A6A5BZC5-F1
#
_entry.id   AF-A0A6A5BZC5-F1
#
_cell.length_a   1.000
_cell.length_b   1.000
_cell.length_c   1.000
_cell.angle_alpha   90.00
_cell.angle_beta   90.00
_cell.angle_gamma   90.00
#
_symmetry.space_group_name_H-M   'P 1'
#
loop_
_entity.id
_entity.type
_entity.pdbx_description
1 polymer ?
#
loop_
_entity_poly.entity_id
_entity_poly.type
_entity_poly.pdbx_seq_one_letter_code
_entity_poly.pdbx_strand_id
1 'polypeptide(L)'
;MMRNQGSSSSSSFQDTDFSFKENIYQQLVEGNIETIRSFLLTKSRNKYFLIIIHFGDKKGGLRVRRNREIDSFEFEDVIDLTYEQHSFVQFVGLKSLQSGEVLPMIPHPIIPNTTFLEKKYVNRMKEGEEFVLLTQDTREDAVSRLSKDQLEAIRDKFNKIDENRSGVITTHDIEKYFKTICENKIANLTHMVQEKVKKEPHKELYHSQQLEKHIKMVKKQCETNVEYFRSIDLNNDGIITFEEFKNYESKFYLDPKQH
;
A
#
# COMPACT_ATOMS: atom_id res chain seq x y z
N MET A 1 -27.54 54.89 -43.93
CA MET A 1 -26.40 55.40 -43.14
C MET A 1 -26.37 54.66 -41.81
N MET A 2 -25.20 54.15 -41.42
CA MET A 2 -24.80 53.45 -40.18
C MET A 2 -24.08 52.15 -40.55
N ARG A 3 -22.76 52.28 -40.82
CA ARG A 3 -21.84 51.14 -40.94
C ARG A 3 -21.21 50.91 -39.57
N ASN A 4 -21.40 49.72 -39.03
CA ASN A 4 -20.82 49.24 -37.79
C ASN A 4 -19.38 48.81 -38.07
N GLN A 5 -18.38 49.44 -37.44
CA GLN A 5 -16.99 48.99 -37.50
C GLN A 5 -16.73 48.02 -36.35
N GLY A 6 -16.39 46.77 -36.69
CA GLY A 6 -15.87 45.80 -35.75
C GLY A 6 -14.36 46.01 -35.57
N SER A 7 -13.96 46.32 -34.34
CA SER A 7 -12.58 46.35 -33.88
C SER A 7 -12.20 44.98 -33.33
N SER A 8 -11.37 44.25 -34.08
CA SER A 8 -10.72 43.02 -33.66
C SER A 8 -9.44 43.34 -32.85
N SER A 9 -9.50 43.18 -31.54
CA SER A 9 -8.34 43.23 -30.65
C SER A 9 -7.65 41.86 -30.60
N SER A 10 -6.54 41.72 -31.31
CA SER A 10 -5.65 40.56 -31.25
C SER A 10 -4.80 40.60 -29.97
N SER A 11 -5.03 39.65 -29.06
CA SER A 11 -4.24 39.45 -27.85
C SER A 11 -2.88 38.81 -28.19
N SER A 12 -1.81 39.60 -28.11
CA SER A 12 -0.42 39.11 -28.17
C SER A 12 -0.04 38.45 -26.85
N PHE A 13 -0.28 37.14 -26.75
CA PHE A 13 0.25 36.31 -25.68
C PHE A 13 1.28 35.34 -26.25
N GLN A 14 2.45 35.32 -25.59
CA GLN A 14 3.46 34.24 -25.57
C GLN A 14 4.53 34.20 -26.68
N ASP A 15 5.58 35.01 -26.52
CA ASP A 15 6.93 34.70 -27.07
C ASP A 15 8.06 34.86 -26.03
N THR A 16 7.76 35.25 -24.79
CA THR A 16 8.78 35.54 -23.77
C THR A 16 9.31 34.30 -23.04
N ASP A 17 8.61 33.16 -23.06
CA ASP A 17 9.02 31.95 -22.31
C ASP A 17 10.02 31.06 -23.09
N PHE A 18 10.17 31.27 -24.41
CA PHE A 18 11.12 30.51 -25.23
C PHE A 18 12.53 31.11 -25.20
N SER A 19 12.65 32.45 -25.28
CA SER A 19 13.94 33.16 -25.24
C SER A 19 14.71 32.94 -23.92
N PHE A 20 14.00 32.77 -22.79
CA PHE A 20 14.62 32.51 -21.50
C PHE A 20 15.22 31.11 -21.38
N LYS A 21 14.66 30.12 -22.09
CA LYS A 21 15.15 28.73 -22.03
C LYS A 21 16.42 28.54 -22.86
N GLU A 22 16.56 29.19 -24.01
CA GLU A 22 17.78 29.09 -24.85
C GLU A 22 19.03 29.67 -24.15
N ASN A 23 18.88 30.78 -23.43
CA ASN A 23 20.00 31.44 -22.76
C ASN A 23 20.61 30.56 -21.62
N ILE A 24 19.77 29.81 -20.90
CA ILE A 24 20.22 28.91 -19.83
C ILE A 24 21.01 27.72 -20.40
N TYR A 25 20.59 27.18 -21.56
CA TYR A 25 21.30 26.06 -22.18
C TYR A 25 22.68 26.48 -22.70
N GLN A 26 22.82 27.67 -23.30
CA GLN A 26 24.14 28.19 -23.71
C GLN A 26 25.07 28.39 -22.51
N GLN A 27 24.57 28.96 -21.41
CA GLN A 27 25.35 29.13 -20.18
C GLN A 27 25.76 27.80 -19.51
N LEU A 28 24.97 26.74 -19.67
CA LEU A 28 25.30 25.39 -19.17
C LEU A 28 26.32 24.66 -20.05
N VAL A 29 26.32 24.91 -21.36
CA VAL A 29 27.27 24.32 -22.31
C VAL A 29 28.65 24.98 -22.18
N GLU A 30 28.72 26.26 -21.82
CA GLU A 30 29.95 27.03 -21.69
C GLU A 30 30.48 27.13 -20.23
N GLY A 31 29.69 26.72 -19.24
CA GLY A 31 30.03 26.84 -17.82
C GLY A 31 30.96 25.73 -17.29
N ASN A 32 31.84 26.07 -16.35
CA ASN A 32 32.61 25.09 -15.56
C ASN A 32 31.64 24.17 -14.77
N ILE A 33 32.04 22.91 -14.56
CA ILE A 33 31.33 21.87 -13.78
C ILE A 33 30.77 22.42 -12.46
N GLU A 34 31.48 23.30 -11.77
CA GLU A 34 31.02 23.88 -10.49
C GLU A 34 29.80 24.82 -10.66
N THR A 35 29.71 25.53 -11.79
CA THR A 35 28.56 26.37 -12.15
C THR A 35 27.34 25.51 -12.49
N ILE A 36 27.53 24.45 -13.27
CA ILE A 36 26.47 23.47 -13.60
C ILE A 36 25.96 22.80 -12.31
N ARG A 37 26.87 22.37 -11.43
CA ARG A 37 26.53 21.77 -10.14
C ARG A 37 25.75 22.76 -9.26
N SER A 38 26.20 24.01 -9.15
CA SER A 38 25.51 25.05 -8.39
C SER A 38 24.12 25.37 -8.95
N PHE A 39 23.98 25.43 -10.28
CA PHE A 39 22.69 25.63 -10.95
C PHE A 39 21.73 24.47 -10.71
N LEU A 40 22.19 23.23 -10.87
CA LEU A 40 21.39 22.02 -10.61
C LEU A 40 21.00 21.91 -9.15
N LEU A 41 21.91 22.24 -8.22
CA LEU A 41 21.63 22.33 -6.79
C LEU A 41 20.56 23.40 -6.50
N THR A 42 20.64 24.57 -7.14
CA THR A 42 19.68 25.66 -6.96
C THR A 42 18.29 25.30 -7.53
N LYS A 43 18.24 24.72 -8.73
CA LYS A 43 16.97 24.22 -9.31
C LYS A 43 16.36 23.08 -8.50
N SER A 44 17.20 22.20 -7.95
CA SER A 44 16.77 21.09 -7.07
C SER A 44 16.26 21.61 -5.72
N ARG A 45 16.97 22.54 -5.09
CA ARG A 45 16.58 23.19 -3.82
C ARG A 45 15.27 23.97 -3.93
N ASN A 46 14.99 24.56 -5.09
CA ASN A 46 13.72 25.24 -5.31
C ASN A 46 12.53 24.29 -5.52
N LYS A 47 12.78 23.00 -5.75
CA LYS A 47 11.74 22.00 -6.06
C LYS A 47 11.33 21.16 -4.86
N TYR A 48 12.24 20.94 -3.91
CA TYR A 48 12.01 20.10 -2.75
C TYR A 48 12.40 20.81 -1.46
N PHE A 49 11.73 20.47 -0.36
CA PHE A 49 12.10 20.85 1.00
C PHE A 49 11.92 19.66 1.94
N LEU A 50 12.64 19.63 3.06
CA LEU A 50 12.51 18.61 4.08
C LEU A 50 11.52 19.07 5.17
N ILE A 51 10.65 18.18 5.62
CA ILE A 51 9.88 18.33 6.86
C ILE A 51 10.16 17.14 7.78
N ILE A 52 9.86 17.29 9.06
CA ILE A 52 9.94 16.20 10.04
C ILE A 52 8.53 15.76 10.40
N ILE A 53 8.28 14.46 10.30
CA ILE A 53 7.00 13.86 10.66
C ILE A 53 7.18 13.04 11.94
N HIS A 54 6.23 13.18 12.87
CA HIS A 54 6.13 12.43 14.11
C HIS A 54 4.90 11.53 14.09
N PHE A 55 5.05 10.30 14.56
CA PHE A 55 3.96 9.35 14.76
C PHE A 55 4.18 8.58 16.06
N GLY A 56 3.49 9.01 17.12
CA GLY A 56 3.83 8.61 18.50
C GLY A 56 5.27 8.99 18.82
N ASP A 57 6.07 8.01 19.24
CA ASP A 57 7.51 8.21 19.54
C ASP A 57 8.41 8.09 18.30
N LYS A 58 7.85 7.70 17.14
CA LYS A 58 8.60 7.55 15.89
C LYS A 58 8.73 8.89 15.17
N LYS A 59 9.86 9.12 14.50
CA LYS A 59 10.07 10.31 13.66
C LYS A 59 10.80 10.00 12.36
N GLY A 60 10.43 10.68 11.29
CA GLY A 60 10.99 10.52 9.94
C GLY A 60 11.17 11.85 9.22
N GLY A 61 12.17 11.93 8.34
CA GLY A 61 12.38 13.10 7.48
C GLY A 61 11.72 12.90 6.12
N LEU A 62 10.68 13.66 5.81
CA LEU A 62 9.97 13.58 4.53
C LEU A 62 10.46 14.66 3.56
N ARG A 63 10.95 14.23 2.39
CA ARG A 63 11.34 15.14 1.31
C ARG A 63 10.14 15.50 0.45
N VAL A 64 9.56 16.66 0.70
CA VAL A 64 8.35 17.14 0.03
C VAL A 64 8.67 17.88 -1.25
N ARG A 65 7.93 17.58 -2.33
CA ARG A 65 7.99 18.35 -3.57
C ARG A 65 7.01 19.51 -3.52
N ARG A 66 7.50 20.74 -3.73
CA ARG A 66 6.63 21.93 -3.83
C ARG A 66 5.60 21.74 -4.95
N ASN A 67 4.38 22.24 -4.73
CA ASN A 67 3.30 22.22 -5.71
C ASN A 67 2.83 20.81 -6.15
N ARG A 68 3.12 19.77 -5.37
CA ARG A 68 2.60 18.42 -5.55
C ARG A 68 1.76 18.04 -4.33
N GLU A 69 0.81 17.14 -4.53
CA GLU A 69 0.16 16.38 -3.46
C GLU A 69 1.16 15.40 -2.82
N ILE A 70 0.89 14.99 -1.58
CA ILE A 70 1.65 13.96 -0.87
C ILE A 70 0.72 12.81 -0.57
N ASP A 71 1.04 11.61 -1.07
CA ASP A 71 0.27 10.40 -0.81
C ASP A 71 0.67 9.76 0.54
N SER A 72 -0.23 9.00 1.14
CA SER A 72 0.00 8.27 2.42
C SER A 72 1.25 7.39 2.37
N PHE A 73 1.52 6.76 1.22
CA PHE A 73 2.71 5.95 0.99
C PHE A 73 4.02 6.71 1.24
N GLU A 74 4.08 8.01 0.94
CA GLU A 74 5.30 8.79 1.18
C GLU A 74 5.60 8.93 2.69
N PHE A 75 4.58 8.86 3.56
CA PHE A 75 4.77 8.85 5.01
C PHE A 75 5.16 7.46 5.52
N GLU A 76 4.60 6.41 4.93
CA GLU A 76 4.96 5.02 5.23
C GLU A 76 6.43 4.72 4.94
N ASP A 77 6.99 5.32 3.89
CA ASP A 77 8.40 5.15 3.53
C ASP A 77 9.38 5.79 4.54
N VAL A 78 8.92 6.77 5.33
CA VAL A 78 9.78 7.54 6.26
C VAL A 78 9.50 7.24 7.72
N ILE A 79 8.38 6.60 8.03
CA ILE A 79 8.01 6.16 9.38
C ILE A 79 7.98 4.64 9.36
N ASP A 80 8.80 4.00 10.18
CA ASP A 80 8.83 2.55 10.32
C ASP A 80 7.56 2.07 11.03
N LEU A 81 6.50 1.75 10.28
CA LEU A 81 5.22 1.30 10.81
C LEU A 81 5.26 -0.21 11.10
N THR A 82 4.58 -0.63 12.16
CA THR A 82 4.34 -2.07 12.36
C THR A 82 3.38 -2.58 11.30
N TYR A 83 3.35 -3.90 11.10
CA TYR A 83 2.37 -4.53 10.20
C TYR A 83 0.93 -4.16 10.56
N GLU A 84 0.60 -4.14 11.85
CA GLU A 84 -0.70 -3.70 12.37
C GLU A 84 -0.99 -2.24 12.00
N GLN A 85 0.01 -1.35 12.10
CA GLN A 85 -0.15 0.06 11.78
C GLN A 85 -0.40 0.27 10.27
N HIS A 86 0.41 -0.32 9.39
CA HIS A 86 0.11 -0.33 7.95
C HIS A 86 -1.28 -0.88 7.65
N SER A 87 -1.73 -1.81 8.50
CA SER A 87 -2.95 -2.53 8.28
C SER A 87 -4.21 -1.75 8.62
N PHE A 88 -4.20 -0.97 9.69
CA PHE A 88 -5.42 -0.44 10.29
C PHE A 88 -5.39 1.06 10.55
N VAL A 89 -4.24 1.71 10.36
CA VAL A 89 -4.09 3.14 10.60
C VAL A 89 -4.28 3.88 9.28
N GLN A 90 -5.31 4.72 9.24
CA GLN A 90 -5.50 5.67 8.14
C GLN A 90 -4.98 7.05 8.55
N PHE A 91 -4.21 7.71 7.70
CA PHE A 91 -3.75 9.07 7.94
C PHE A 91 -4.84 10.08 7.57
N VAL A 92 -5.29 10.85 8.54
CA VAL A 92 -6.41 11.80 8.39
C VAL A 92 -5.96 13.26 8.36
N GLY A 93 -4.70 13.53 8.71
CA GLY A 93 -4.15 14.88 8.67
C GLY A 93 -2.74 15.00 9.24
N LEU A 94 -2.21 16.22 9.16
CA LEU A 94 -0.96 16.62 9.79
C LEU A 94 -1.22 17.82 10.71
N LYS A 95 -0.71 17.79 11.94
CA LYS A 95 -0.76 18.91 12.87
C LYS A 95 0.62 19.53 13.02
N SER A 96 0.79 20.78 12.60
CA SER A 96 2.04 21.54 12.80
C SER A 96 2.31 21.68 14.30
N LEU A 97 3.52 21.31 14.74
CA LEU A 97 3.94 21.45 16.13
C LEU A 97 4.19 22.92 16.50
N GLN A 98 4.60 23.73 15.52
CA GLN A 98 4.90 25.14 15.73
C GLN A 98 3.63 26.00 15.78
N SER A 99 2.71 25.80 14.83
CA SER A 99 1.51 26.63 14.70
C SER A 99 0.25 26.02 15.32
N GLY A 100 0.25 24.72 15.59
CA GLY A 100 -0.92 23.96 15.99
C GLY A 100 -1.92 23.72 14.85
N GLU A 101 -1.65 24.22 13.65
CA GLU A 101 -2.55 24.11 12.51
C GLU A 101 -2.70 22.66 12.04
N VAL A 102 -3.94 22.26 11.71
CA VAL A 102 -4.25 20.95 11.14
C VAL A 102 -4.44 21.07 9.63
N LEU A 103 -3.65 20.30 8.88
CA LEU A 103 -3.73 20.13 7.44
C LEU A 103 -4.44 18.80 7.15
N PRO A 104 -5.72 18.81 6.77
CA PRO A 104 -6.49 17.59 6.61
C PRO A 104 -6.03 16.80 5.37
N MET A 105 -5.97 15.48 5.51
CA MET A 105 -5.80 14.56 4.40
C MET A 105 -7.16 14.01 3.97
N ILE A 106 -7.33 13.73 2.68
CA ILE A 106 -8.59 13.25 2.13
C ILE A 106 -8.40 11.90 1.42
N PRO A 107 -9.44 11.06 1.31
CA PRO A 107 -9.36 9.81 0.57
C PRO A 107 -8.93 10.02 -0.89
N HIS A 108 -8.02 9.17 -1.37
CA HIS A 108 -7.56 9.19 -2.75
C HIS A 108 -8.68 8.70 -3.68
N PRO A 109 -9.02 9.44 -4.76
CA PRO A 109 -10.18 9.10 -5.60
C PRO A 109 -10.03 7.81 -6.39
N ILE A 110 -8.79 7.34 -6.60
CA ILE A 110 -8.46 6.20 -7.47
C ILE A 110 -7.87 5.02 -6.69
N ILE A 111 -7.23 5.27 -5.55
CA ILE A 111 -6.44 4.26 -4.84
C ILE A 111 -7.19 3.99 -3.53
N PRO A 112 -7.85 2.82 -3.40
CA PRO A 112 -8.59 2.48 -2.20
C PRO A 112 -7.70 2.54 -0.95
N ASN A 113 -8.28 2.95 0.17
CA ASN A 113 -7.64 3.02 1.49
C ASN A 113 -6.39 3.91 1.57
N THR A 114 -6.10 4.68 0.53
CA THR A 114 -5.03 5.67 0.51
C THR A 114 -5.64 7.04 0.78
N THR A 115 -4.95 7.88 1.55
CA THR A 115 -5.26 9.30 1.68
C THR A 115 -4.14 10.14 1.08
N PHE A 116 -4.45 11.38 0.71
CA PHE A 116 -3.46 12.32 0.22
C PHE A 116 -3.67 13.70 0.83
N LEU A 117 -2.57 14.44 0.92
CA LEU A 117 -2.57 15.84 1.30
C LEU A 117 -2.64 16.71 0.04
N GLU A 118 -3.70 17.49 -0.08
CA GLU A 118 -3.90 18.37 -1.24
C GLU A 118 -2.76 19.38 -1.41
N LYS A 119 -2.44 19.70 -2.67
CA LYS A 119 -1.41 20.67 -3.05
C LYS A 119 -1.51 22.01 -2.31
N LYS A 120 -2.72 22.50 -2.05
CA LYS A 120 -2.94 23.78 -1.35
C LYS A 120 -2.40 23.78 0.08
N TYR A 121 -2.38 22.63 0.76
CA TYR A 121 -1.81 22.48 2.09
C TYR A 121 -0.29 22.30 2.04
N VAL A 122 0.19 21.52 1.08
CA VAL A 122 1.64 21.34 0.84
C VAL A 122 2.35 22.67 0.62
N ASN A 123 1.70 23.59 -0.11
CA ASN A 123 2.24 24.93 -0.38
C ASN A 123 2.35 25.84 0.86
N ARG A 124 1.74 25.46 1.99
CA ARG A 124 1.79 26.23 3.25
C ARG A 124 2.90 25.77 4.17
N MET A 125 3.44 24.57 3.95
CA MET A 125 4.52 23.99 4.74
C MET A 125 5.85 24.69 4.48
N LYS A 126 6.73 24.66 5.49
CA LYS A 126 8.06 25.26 5.42
C LYS A 126 9.16 24.22 5.62
N GLU A 127 10.35 24.52 5.07
CA GLU A 127 11.56 23.72 5.30
C GLU A 127 11.84 23.62 6.82
N GLY A 128 12.09 22.40 7.28
CA GLY A 128 12.40 22.10 8.68
C GLY A 128 11.21 22.16 9.63
N GLU A 129 9.99 22.38 9.13
CA GLU A 129 8.79 22.36 9.98
C GLU A 129 8.49 20.93 10.46
N GLU A 130 7.90 20.83 11.66
CA GLU A 130 7.62 19.55 12.30
C GLU A 130 6.12 19.32 12.41
N PHE A 131 5.68 18.12 12.06
CA PHE A 131 4.26 17.76 12.05
C PHE A 131 4.01 16.48 12.82
N VAL A 132 2.89 16.42 13.54
CA VAL A 132 2.35 15.16 14.07
C VAL A 132 1.35 14.60 13.07
N LEU A 133 1.55 13.34 12.69
CA LEU A 133 0.64 12.60 11.84
C LEU A 133 -0.62 12.24 12.64
N LEU A 134 -1.77 12.74 12.21
CA LEU A 134 -3.06 12.44 12.79
C LEU A 134 -3.62 11.20 12.11
N THR A 135 -4.10 10.26 12.92
CA THR A 135 -4.51 8.95 12.44
C THR A 135 -5.87 8.52 12.97
N GLN A 136 -6.54 7.67 12.20
CA GLN A 136 -7.78 7.00 12.58
C GLN A 136 -7.56 5.49 12.52
N ASP A 137 -8.00 4.78 13.57
CA ASP A 137 -8.07 3.32 13.56
C ASP A 137 -9.30 2.89 12.76
N THR A 138 -9.09 2.07 11.73
CA THR A 138 -10.13 1.63 10.80
C THR A 138 -10.66 0.24 11.08
N ARG A 139 -10.26 -0.42 12.19
CA ARG A 139 -10.74 -1.76 12.56
C ARG A 139 -12.25 -1.81 12.74
N GLU A 140 -12.80 -0.87 13.51
CA GLU A 140 -14.25 -0.81 13.76
C GLU A 140 -15.03 -0.49 12.49
N ASP A 141 -14.51 0.40 11.65
CA ASP A 141 -15.09 0.76 10.35
C ASP A 141 -15.07 -0.41 9.36
N ALA A 142 -14.03 -1.24 9.38
CA ALA A 142 -13.95 -2.42 8.54
C ALA A 142 -14.98 -3.48 8.97
N VAL A 143 -15.08 -3.75 10.28
CA VAL A 143 -16.02 -4.73 10.82
C VAL A 143 -17.48 -4.31 10.65
N SER A 144 -17.80 -3.03 10.86
CA SER A 144 -19.16 -2.51 10.73
C SER A 144 -19.69 -2.53 9.29
N ARG A 145 -18.81 -2.58 8.30
CA ARG A 145 -19.16 -2.70 6.87
C ARG A 145 -19.44 -4.13 6.42
N LEU A 146 -19.16 -5.13 7.25
CA LEU A 146 -19.41 -6.53 6.88
C LEU A 146 -20.90 -6.86 6.94
N SER A 147 -21.38 -7.56 5.93
CA SER A 147 -22.70 -8.20 6.00
C SER A 147 -22.70 -9.35 7.01
N LYS A 148 -23.89 -9.74 7.47
CA LYS A 148 -24.05 -10.87 8.40
C LYS A 148 -23.48 -12.17 7.80
N ASP A 149 -23.66 -12.37 6.50
CA ASP A 149 -23.15 -13.55 5.78
C ASP A 149 -21.62 -13.53 5.65
N GLN A 150 -21.02 -12.36 5.44
CA GLN A 150 -19.56 -12.21 5.41
C GLN A 150 -18.96 -12.50 6.80
N LEU A 151 -19.57 -11.97 7.86
CA LEU A 151 -19.13 -12.23 9.21
C LEU A 151 -19.25 -13.72 9.58
N GLU A 152 -20.32 -14.38 9.14
CA GLU A 152 -20.50 -15.83 9.36
C GLU A 152 -19.47 -16.63 8.56
N ALA A 153 -19.16 -16.25 7.32
CA ALA A 153 -18.11 -16.89 6.53
C ALA A 153 -16.71 -16.75 7.19
N ILE A 154 -16.40 -15.59 7.78
CA ILE A 154 -15.18 -15.37 8.57
C ILE A 154 -15.17 -16.30 9.79
N ARG A 155 -16.29 -16.41 10.50
CA ARG A 155 -16.43 -17.30 11.66
C ARG A 155 -16.29 -18.77 11.29
N ASP A 156 -16.88 -19.19 10.19
CA ASP A 156 -16.74 -20.56 9.67
C ASP A 156 -15.28 -20.86 9.31
N LYS A 157 -14.55 -19.89 8.75
CA LYS A 157 -13.14 -20.04 8.45
C LYS A 157 -12.30 -20.15 9.73
N PHE A 158 -12.59 -19.33 10.74
CA PHE A 158 -11.94 -19.40 12.05
C PHE A 158 -12.15 -20.77 12.70
N ASN A 159 -13.40 -21.24 12.76
CA ASN A 159 -13.78 -22.51 13.38
C ASN A 159 -13.19 -23.74 12.65
N LYS A 160 -12.86 -23.62 11.36
CA LYS A 160 -12.16 -24.68 10.61
C LYS A 160 -10.70 -24.81 11.02
N ILE A 161 -10.07 -23.74 11.51
CA ILE A 161 -8.70 -23.75 11.99
C ILE A 161 -8.68 -24.11 13.48
N ASP A 162 -9.56 -23.49 14.28
CA ASP A 162 -9.78 -23.77 15.70
C ASP A 162 -10.62 -25.06 15.90
N GLU A 163 -10.09 -26.20 15.48
CA GLU A 163 -10.80 -27.49 15.53
C GLU A 163 -11.19 -27.91 16.96
N ASN A 164 -10.37 -27.55 17.95
CA ASN A 164 -10.61 -27.85 19.36
C ASN A 164 -11.59 -26.86 20.01
N ARG A 165 -12.04 -25.82 19.29
CA ARG A 165 -12.96 -24.77 19.75
C ARG A 165 -12.46 -24.08 21.01
N SER A 166 -11.16 -23.85 21.10
CA SER A 166 -10.54 -23.16 22.21
C SER A 166 -10.89 -21.67 22.25
N GLY A 167 -11.43 -21.14 21.15
CA GLY A 167 -11.70 -19.71 20.97
C GLY A 167 -10.47 -18.92 20.50
N VAL A 168 -9.35 -19.62 20.29
CA VAL A 168 -8.10 -19.06 19.83
C VAL A 168 -7.42 -20.00 18.84
N ILE A 169 -6.60 -19.46 17.95
CA ILE A 169 -5.82 -20.24 16.98
C ILE A 169 -4.35 -20.12 17.37
N THR A 170 -3.74 -21.23 17.74
CA THR A 170 -2.30 -21.28 18.03
C THR A 170 -1.50 -21.53 16.75
N THR A 171 -0.17 -21.35 16.82
CA THR A 171 0.73 -21.74 15.72
C THR A 171 0.56 -23.22 15.34
N HIS A 172 0.31 -24.09 16.33
CA HIS A 172 0.09 -25.52 16.09
C HIS A 172 -1.19 -25.80 15.29
N ASP A 173 -2.28 -25.07 15.59
CA ASP A 173 -3.56 -25.23 14.89
C ASP A 173 -3.43 -24.84 13.41
N ILE A 174 -2.70 -23.76 13.14
CA ILE A 174 -2.38 -23.31 11.77
C ILE A 174 -1.54 -24.35 11.04
N GLU A 175 -0.45 -24.80 11.64
CA GLU A 175 0.42 -25.83 11.05
C GLU A 175 -0.36 -27.10 10.71
N LYS A 176 -1.21 -27.56 11.64
CA LYS A 176 -2.06 -28.73 11.46
C LYS A 176 -3.08 -28.52 10.34
N TYR A 177 -3.80 -27.40 10.36
CA TYR A 177 -4.81 -27.06 9.37
C TYR A 177 -4.21 -27.04 7.96
N PHE A 178 -3.11 -26.31 7.79
CA PHE A 178 -2.45 -26.22 6.51
C PHE A 178 -1.82 -27.52 6.07
N LYS A 179 -1.14 -28.26 6.96
CA LYS A 179 -0.62 -29.60 6.66
C LYS A 179 -1.72 -30.50 6.08
N THR A 180 -2.89 -30.50 6.71
CA THR A 180 -4.06 -31.27 6.26
C THR A 180 -4.52 -30.83 4.87
N ILE A 181 -4.61 -29.52 4.61
CA ILE A 181 -4.94 -28.99 3.27
C ILE A 181 -3.91 -29.44 2.22
N CYS A 182 -2.63 -29.40 2.56
CA CYS A 182 -1.55 -29.75 1.64
C CYS A 182 -1.56 -31.24 1.31
N GLU A 183 -1.73 -32.09 2.31
CA GLU A 183 -1.87 -33.54 2.15
C GLU A 183 -3.09 -33.86 1.28
N ASN A 184 -4.25 -33.23 1.53
CA ASN A 184 -5.45 -33.40 0.71
C ASN A 184 -5.25 -32.96 -0.75
N LYS A 185 -4.60 -31.82 -0.99
CA LYS A 185 -4.26 -31.36 -2.35
C LYS A 185 -3.34 -32.34 -3.06
N ILE A 186 -2.30 -32.82 -2.38
CA ILE A 186 -1.36 -33.79 -2.94
C ILE A 186 -2.06 -35.12 -3.26
N ALA A 187 -2.93 -35.61 -2.37
CA ALA A 187 -3.73 -36.81 -2.59
C ALA A 187 -4.64 -36.67 -3.82
N ASN A 188 -5.34 -35.53 -3.96
CA ASN A 188 -6.19 -35.26 -5.10
C ASN A 188 -5.40 -35.19 -6.42
N LEU A 189 -4.25 -34.51 -6.43
CA LEU A 189 -3.37 -34.46 -7.60
C LEU A 189 -2.86 -35.85 -8.00
N THR A 190 -2.47 -36.65 -7.01
CA THR A 190 -2.00 -38.03 -7.21
C THR A 190 -3.11 -38.88 -7.83
N HIS A 191 -4.32 -38.81 -7.29
CA HIS A 191 -5.48 -39.50 -7.84
C HIS A 191 -5.78 -39.07 -9.30
N MET A 192 -5.79 -37.77 -9.58
CA MET A 192 -5.99 -37.25 -10.94
C MET A 192 -4.93 -37.75 -11.92
N VAL A 193 -3.67 -37.84 -11.49
CA VAL A 193 -2.57 -38.34 -12.32
C VAL A 193 -2.69 -39.85 -12.54
N GLN A 194 -3.03 -40.63 -11.51
CA GLN A 194 -3.27 -42.06 -11.66
C GLN A 194 -4.38 -42.36 -12.69
N GLU A 195 -5.47 -41.59 -12.66
CA GLU A 195 -6.55 -41.72 -13.65
C GLU A 195 -6.09 -41.35 -15.07
N LYS A 196 -5.16 -40.39 -15.22
CA LYS A 196 -4.55 -40.07 -16.53
C LYS A 196 -3.61 -41.17 -17.01
N VAL A 197 -2.81 -41.75 -16.13
CA VAL A 197 -1.90 -42.87 -16.47
C VAL A 197 -2.70 -44.09 -16.91
N LYS A 198 -3.81 -44.41 -16.24
CA LYS A 198 -4.71 -45.50 -16.68
C LYS A 198 -5.24 -45.30 -18.10
N LYS A 199 -5.55 -44.05 -18.48
CA LYS A 199 -6.05 -43.69 -19.83
C LYS A 199 -4.93 -43.59 -20.86
N GLU A 200 -3.74 -43.17 -20.47
CA GLU A 200 -2.58 -42.93 -21.33
C GLU A 200 -1.31 -43.59 -20.78
N PRO A 201 -1.23 -44.93 -20.76
CA PRO A 201 -0.12 -45.64 -20.10
C PRO A 201 1.24 -45.33 -20.72
N HIS A 202 1.30 -45.10 -22.04
CA HIS A 202 2.52 -44.70 -22.75
C HIS A 202 3.07 -43.33 -22.33
N LYS A 203 2.29 -42.50 -21.60
CA LYS A 203 2.70 -41.20 -21.07
C LYS A 203 2.94 -41.21 -19.56
N GLU A 204 3.07 -42.39 -18.93
CA GLU A 204 3.27 -42.52 -17.48
C GLU A 204 4.42 -41.66 -16.95
N LEU A 205 5.57 -41.69 -17.62
CA LEU A 205 6.74 -40.89 -17.22
C LEU A 205 6.44 -39.39 -17.28
N TYR A 206 5.75 -38.93 -18.31
CA TYR A 206 5.36 -37.53 -18.46
C TYR A 206 4.41 -37.09 -17.34
N HIS A 207 3.37 -37.88 -17.07
CA HIS A 207 2.39 -37.57 -16.02
C HIS A 207 3.01 -37.58 -14.62
N SER A 208 3.94 -38.50 -14.36
CA SER A 208 4.68 -38.59 -13.10
C SER A 208 5.60 -37.37 -12.89
N GLN A 209 6.31 -36.92 -13.92
CA GLN A 209 7.12 -35.70 -13.86
C GLN A 209 6.28 -34.43 -13.61
N GLN A 210 5.08 -34.36 -14.18
CA GLN A 210 4.16 -33.25 -13.91
C GLN A 210 3.65 -33.30 -12.46
N LEU A 211 3.32 -34.48 -11.95
CA LEU A 211 2.91 -34.65 -10.55
C LEU A 211 3.99 -34.14 -9.60
N GLU A 212 5.25 -34.54 -9.78
CA GLU A 212 6.36 -34.09 -8.94
C GLU A 212 6.52 -32.56 -8.94
N LYS A 213 6.41 -31.92 -10.11
CA LYS A 213 6.44 -30.46 -10.23
C LYS A 213 5.29 -29.81 -9.44
N HIS A 214 4.07 -30.32 -9.59
CA HIS A 214 2.91 -29.81 -8.87
C HIS A 214 3.00 -30.03 -7.36
N ILE A 215 3.46 -31.20 -6.90
CA ILE A 215 3.69 -31.47 -5.48
C ILE A 215 4.71 -30.48 -4.92
N LYS A 216 5.82 -30.22 -5.63
CA LYS A 216 6.82 -29.24 -5.21
C LYS A 216 6.23 -27.83 -5.07
N MET A 217 5.38 -27.42 -6.02
CA MET A 217 4.69 -26.13 -5.95
C MET A 217 3.72 -26.05 -4.76
N VAL A 218 2.93 -27.10 -4.54
CA VAL A 218 2.00 -27.16 -3.39
C VAL A 218 2.77 -27.07 -2.08
N LYS A 219 3.83 -27.87 -1.90
CA LYS A 219 4.66 -27.81 -0.69
C LYS A 219 5.24 -26.42 -0.44
N LYS A 220 5.77 -25.77 -1.47
CA LYS A 220 6.28 -24.39 -1.36
C LYS A 220 5.18 -23.40 -0.93
N GLN A 221 3.97 -23.52 -1.49
CA GLN A 221 2.82 -22.70 -1.08
C GLN A 221 2.39 -23.00 0.38
N CYS A 222 2.65 -24.21 0.86
CA CYS A 222 2.35 -24.60 2.22
C CYS A 222 3.39 -24.12 3.25
N GLU A 223 4.62 -23.87 2.81
CA GLU A 223 5.68 -23.34 3.67
C GLU A 223 5.46 -21.85 3.97
N THR A 224 4.81 -21.10 3.07
CA THR A 224 4.46 -19.68 3.28
C THR A 224 3.35 -19.45 4.33
N ASN A 225 2.82 -20.51 4.95
CA ASN A 225 1.74 -20.41 5.94
C ASN A 225 2.18 -19.83 7.29
N VAL A 226 3.49 -19.89 7.60
CA VAL A 226 4.05 -19.25 8.81
C VAL A 226 3.99 -17.72 8.68
N GLU A 227 4.14 -17.20 7.45
CA GLU A 227 4.01 -15.76 7.18
C GLU A 227 2.56 -15.31 7.30
N TYR A 228 1.60 -16.15 6.91
CA TYR A 228 0.17 -15.91 7.13
C TYR A 228 -0.16 -15.78 8.62
N PHE A 229 0.33 -16.70 9.47
CA PHE A 229 0.17 -16.62 10.94
C PHE A 229 0.69 -15.29 11.52
N ARG A 230 1.93 -14.94 11.18
CA ARG A 230 2.58 -13.70 11.66
C ARG A 230 1.87 -12.42 11.20
N SER A 231 1.13 -12.49 10.10
CA SER A 231 0.37 -11.36 9.61
C SER A 231 -0.97 -11.16 10.34
N ILE A 232 -1.46 -12.18 11.05
CA ILE A 232 -2.75 -12.12 11.75
C ILE A 232 -2.55 -11.92 13.25
N ASP A 233 -1.50 -12.49 13.83
CA ASP A 233 -1.08 -12.28 15.22
C ASP A 233 -0.56 -10.84 15.39
N LEU A 234 -1.47 -9.90 15.68
CA LEU A 234 -1.20 -8.46 15.65
C LEU A 234 -0.33 -8.01 16.83
N ASN A 235 -0.56 -8.62 18.00
CA ASN A 235 0.17 -8.31 19.23
C ASN A 235 1.44 -9.19 19.40
N ASN A 236 1.65 -10.18 18.52
CA ASN A 236 2.79 -11.09 18.50
C ASN A 236 2.90 -11.91 19.81
N ASP A 237 1.77 -12.33 20.36
CA ASP A 237 1.70 -13.18 21.57
C ASP A 237 1.70 -14.69 21.26
N GLY A 238 1.69 -15.06 19.97
CA GLY A 238 1.69 -16.44 19.51
C GLY A 238 0.29 -17.09 19.47
N ILE A 239 -0.77 -16.29 19.64
CA ILE A 239 -2.15 -16.74 19.66
C ILE A 239 -3.00 -15.77 18.82
N ILE A 240 -3.84 -16.30 17.94
CA ILE A 240 -4.78 -15.49 17.16
C ILE A 240 -6.17 -15.62 17.76
N THR A 241 -6.69 -14.52 18.28
CA THR A 241 -8.08 -14.42 18.74
C THR A 241 -9.05 -14.29 17.56
N PHE A 242 -10.34 -14.58 17.79
CA PHE A 242 -11.36 -14.33 16.76
C PHE A 242 -11.42 -12.85 16.35
N GLU A 243 -11.13 -11.93 17.27
CA GLU A 243 -11.14 -10.49 16.97
C GLU A 243 -10.01 -10.11 16.00
N GLU A 244 -8.79 -10.57 16.24
CA GLU A 244 -7.65 -10.37 15.33
C GLU A 244 -7.91 -11.01 13.97
N PHE A 245 -8.41 -12.26 13.96
CA PHE A 245 -8.76 -12.95 12.73
C PHE A 245 -9.84 -12.21 11.94
N LYS A 246 -10.89 -11.75 12.61
CA LYS A 246 -11.99 -10.98 12.00
C LYS A 246 -11.49 -9.66 11.44
N ASN A 247 -10.65 -8.93 12.18
CA ASN A 247 -10.08 -7.67 11.74
C ASN A 247 -9.22 -7.88 10.49
N TYR A 248 -8.40 -8.93 10.47
CA TYR A 248 -7.59 -9.29 9.30
C TYR A 248 -8.45 -9.68 8.09
N GLU A 249 -9.39 -10.63 8.25
CA GLU A 249 -10.21 -11.15 7.16
C GLU A 249 -11.16 -10.09 6.58
N SER A 250 -11.63 -9.14 7.40
CA SER A 250 -12.52 -8.07 6.95
C SER A 250 -11.96 -7.28 5.76
N LYS A 251 -10.64 -7.17 5.67
CA LYS A 251 -9.95 -6.47 4.57
C LYS A 251 -10.19 -7.11 3.22
N PHE A 252 -10.21 -8.43 3.16
CA PHE A 252 -10.40 -9.17 1.90
C PHE A 252 -11.79 -8.96 1.33
N TYR A 253 -12.78 -8.73 2.19
CA TYR A 253 -14.14 -8.41 1.78
C TYR A 253 -14.32 -6.94 1.37
N LEU A 254 -13.40 -6.07 1.76
CA LEU A 254 -13.46 -4.62 1.51
C LEU A 254 -12.52 -4.15 0.40
N ASP A 255 -11.60 -5.00 -0.07
CA ASP A 255 -10.76 -4.73 -1.24
C ASP A 255 -11.39 -5.37 -2.50
N PRO A 256 -12.03 -4.57 -3.38
CA PRO A 256 -12.71 -5.08 -4.57
C PRO A 256 -11.76 -5.65 -5.64
N LYS A 257 -10.43 -5.60 -5.46
CA LYS A 257 -9.45 -6.08 -6.45
C LYS A 257 -9.05 -7.56 -6.28
N GLN A 258 -9.53 -8.26 -5.27
CA GLN A 258 -9.14 -9.66 -5.01
C GLN A 258 -10.16 -10.71 -5.46
N HIS A 259 -11.23 -10.30 -6.15
CA HIS A 259 -12.24 -11.18 -6.75
C HIS A 259 -12.29 -11.06 -8.27
#